data_AF-A0A6N9VNH4-F1
#
_entry.id   AF-A0A6N9VNH4-F1
#
_cell.length_a   1.000
_cell.length_b   1.000
_cell.length_c   1.000
_cell.angle_alpha   90.00
_cell.angle_beta   90.00
_cell.angle_gamma   90.00
#
_symmetry.space_group_name_H-M   'P 1'
#
loop_
_entity.id
_entity.type
_entity.pdbx_description
1 polymer ?
#
loop_
_entity_poly.entity_id
_entity_poly.type
_entity_poly.pdbx_seq_one_letter_code
_entity_poly.pdbx_strand_id
1 'polypeptide(L)'
;DRDWDLSPMRLVMNAGEVVVASAARRFLHALAPFGLPQDVMHPGWGMSETCSVVTDTVLAPEAPGHDEAFVSCGLPYPGFAMRVVDDQD
;
A
#
# COMPACT_ATOMS: atom_id res chain seq x y z
N ASP A 1 6.26 -23.52 -18.57
CA ASP A 1 5.57 -22.77 -17.52
C ASP A 1 6.47 -22.59 -16.32
N ARG A 2 6.44 -21.41 -15.72
CA ARG A 2 7.02 -21.21 -14.39
C ARG A 2 5.85 -21.34 -13.41
N ASP A 3 5.83 -22.43 -12.66
CA ASP A 3 4.93 -22.59 -11.51
C ASP A 3 5.49 -21.74 -10.37
N TRP A 4 4.98 -20.51 -10.25
CA TRP A 4 5.21 -19.70 -9.06
C TRP A 4 4.14 -20.01 -8.02
N ASP A 5 4.58 -20.27 -6.78
CA ASP A 5 3.73 -20.29 -5.59
C ASP A 5 4.01 -19.04 -4.76
N LEU A 6 3.05 -18.11 -4.77
CA LEU A 6 3.10 -16.84 -4.04
C LEU A 6 2.27 -16.88 -2.74
N SER A 7 1.71 -18.03 -2.38
CA SER A 7 0.96 -18.21 -1.13
C SER A 7 1.74 -17.89 0.17
N PRO A 8 3.09 -17.94 0.21
CA PRO A 8 3.84 -17.50 1.39
C PRO A 8 3.93 -15.98 1.56
N MET A 9 3.57 -15.18 0.54
CA MET A 9 3.66 -13.73 0.64
C MET A 9 2.77 -13.20 1.78
N ARG A 10 3.28 -12.23 2.53
CA ARG A 10 2.57 -11.58 3.64
C ARG A 10 2.49 -10.07 3.50
N LEU A 11 3.40 -9.47 2.75
CA LEU A 11 3.52 -8.03 2.63
C LEU A 11 4.14 -7.66 1.28
N VAL A 12 3.46 -6.77 0.56
CA VAL A 12 3.93 -6.06 -0.63
C VAL A 12 3.81 -4.58 -0.30
N MET A 13 4.90 -3.99 0.17
CA MET A 13 4.97 -2.57 0.50
C MET A 13 5.09 -1.75 -0.78
N ASN A 14 4.16 -0.81 -0.99
CA ASN A 14 4.13 0.09 -2.13
C ASN A 14 4.22 1.53 -1.63
N ALA A 15 5.38 2.15 -1.80
CA ALA A 15 5.71 3.46 -1.22
C ALA A 15 6.83 4.12 -2.01
N GLY A 16 7.20 5.35 -1.61
CA GLY A 16 8.27 6.14 -2.24
C GLY A 16 7.82 6.97 -3.44
N GLU A 17 6.61 6.71 -3.95
CA GLU A 17 5.93 7.51 -4.96
C GLU A 17 4.40 7.46 -4.76
N VAL A 18 3.66 8.19 -5.59
CA VAL A 18 2.20 8.16 -5.57
C VAL A 18 1.70 6.76 -5.92
N VAL A 19 0.96 6.15 -5.02
CA VAL A 19 0.34 4.84 -5.26
C VAL A 19 -0.89 4.99 -6.15
N VAL A 20 -0.86 4.35 -7.32
CA VAL A 20 -1.98 4.30 -8.26
C VAL A 20 -2.85 3.08 -7.96
N ALA A 21 -4.04 3.30 -7.39
CA ALA A 21 -4.93 2.24 -6.91
C ALA A 21 -5.27 1.19 -7.98
N SER A 22 -5.57 1.64 -9.21
CA SER A 22 -5.91 0.75 -10.33
C SER A 22 -4.73 -0.14 -10.75
N ALA A 23 -3.50 0.37 -10.69
CA ALA A 23 -2.31 -0.40 -10.98
C ALA A 23 -2.03 -1.44 -9.88
N ALA A 24 -2.17 -1.04 -8.61
CA ALA A 24 -1.98 -1.94 -7.47
C ALA A 24 -3.01 -3.08 -7.45
N ARG A 25 -4.29 -2.80 -7.70
CA ARG A 25 -5.34 -3.85 -7.82
C ARG A 25 -5.11 -4.75 -9.03
N ARG A 26 -4.73 -4.18 -10.18
CA ARG A 26 -4.38 -4.98 -11.36
C ARG A 26 -3.22 -5.95 -11.07
N PHE A 27 -2.22 -5.52 -10.31
CA PHE A 27 -1.13 -6.38 -9.86
C PHE A 27 -1.64 -7.55 -8.99
N LEU A 28 -2.49 -7.26 -8.00
CA LEU A 28 -3.09 -8.28 -7.14
C LEU A 28 -3.87 -9.32 -7.94
N HIS A 29 -4.77 -8.88 -8.83
CA HIS A 29 -5.59 -9.77 -9.65
C HIS A 29 -4.76 -10.58 -10.65
N ALA A 30 -3.73 -9.98 -11.27
CA ALA A 30 -2.86 -10.67 -12.20
C ALA A 30 -2.08 -11.81 -11.54
N LEU A 31 -1.80 -11.69 -10.24
CA LEU A 31 -1.03 -12.67 -9.47
C LEU A 31 -1.87 -13.61 -8.61
N ALA A 32 -3.18 -13.41 -8.55
CA ALA A 32 -4.12 -14.30 -7.87
C ALA A 32 -4.02 -15.77 -8.35
N PRO A 33 -3.87 -16.07 -9.67
CA PRO A 33 -3.72 -17.45 -10.15
C PRO A 33 -2.45 -18.16 -9.64
N PHE A 34 -1.43 -17.41 -9.21
CA PHE A 34 -0.20 -17.94 -8.62
C PHE A 34 -0.27 -18.01 -7.08
N GLY A 35 -1.45 -17.80 -6.49
CA GLY A 35 -1.69 -17.91 -5.05
C GLY A 35 -1.32 -16.66 -4.24
N LEU A 36 -1.07 -15.51 -4.86
CA LEU A 36 -0.81 -14.26 -4.12
C LEU A 36 -2.05 -13.88 -3.29
N PRO A 37 -1.96 -13.77 -1.96
CA PRO A 37 -3.10 -13.32 -1.16
C PRO A 37 -3.47 -11.88 -1.52
N GLN A 38 -4.77 -11.58 -1.55
CA GLN A 38 -5.28 -10.32 -2.12
C GLN A 38 -5.29 -9.15 -1.12
N ASP A 39 -4.84 -9.40 0.10
CA ASP A 39 -4.73 -8.46 1.22
C ASP A 39 -3.27 -8.09 1.55
N VAL A 40 -2.30 -8.49 0.70
CA VAL A 40 -0.87 -8.23 0.96
C VAL A 40 -0.38 -6.88 0.43
N MET A 41 -1.17 -6.12 -0.32
CA MET A 41 -0.75 -4.81 -0.84
C MET A 41 -0.86 -3.74 0.24
N HIS A 42 0.27 -3.15 0.61
CA HIS A 42 0.35 -2.13 1.65
C HIS A 42 0.89 -0.81 1.10
N PRO A 43 0.02 0.14 0.70
CA PRO A 43 0.41 1.51 0.43
C PRO A 43 0.99 2.15 1.70
N GLY A 44 2.14 2.81 1.57
CA GLY A 44 2.81 3.44 2.71
C GLY A 44 3.44 4.77 2.37
N TRP A 45 3.72 5.56 3.41
CA TRP A 45 4.46 6.82 3.30
C TRP A 45 5.74 6.76 4.11
N GLY A 46 6.80 7.34 3.55
CA GLY A 46 8.11 7.43 4.17
C GLY A 46 9.08 8.24 3.33
N MET A 47 10.15 8.69 3.97
CA MET A 47 11.23 9.47 3.37
C MET A 47 12.58 8.98 3.91
N SER A 48 13.69 9.47 3.35
CA SER A 48 15.02 9.18 3.89
C SER A 48 15.16 9.70 5.32
N GLU A 49 14.59 10.87 5.62
CA GLU A 49 14.57 11.55 6.91
C GLU A 49 13.82 10.78 7.99
N THR A 50 12.85 9.94 7.58
CA THR A 50 12.06 9.10 8.50
C THR A 50 12.57 7.66 8.58
N CYS A 51 13.74 7.38 7.98
CA CYS A 51 14.32 6.04 7.90
C CYS A 51 13.40 5.02 7.21
N SER A 52 12.85 5.37 6.04
CA SER A 52 11.89 4.58 5.24
C SER A 52 10.42 4.79 5.66
N VAL A 53 9.56 3.82 5.35
CA VAL A 53 8.11 3.82 5.59
C VAL A 53 7.80 3.86 7.08
N VAL A 54 6.88 4.76 7.45
CA VAL A 54 6.43 4.97 8.83
C VAL A 54 4.91 4.95 8.98
N THR A 55 4.18 4.80 7.87
CA THR A 55 2.75 4.57 7.84
C THR A 55 2.44 3.48 6.83
N ASP A 56 1.47 2.62 7.13
CA ASP A 56 0.87 1.76 6.10
C ASP A 56 -0.58 1.36 6.45
N THR A 57 -1.25 0.82 5.46
CA THR A 57 -2.54 0.13 5.62
C THR A 57 -2.70 -0.91 4.53
N VAL A 58 -3.66 -1.81 4.67
CA VAL A 58 -4.01 -2.77 3.62
C VAL A 58 -4.85 -2.07 2.56
N LEU A 59 -4.43 -2.14 1.29
CA LEU A 59 -5.29 -1.76 0.17
C LEU A 59 -6.34 -2.86 -0.06
N ALA A 60 -7.61 -2.48 -0.03
CA ALA A 60 -8.69 -3.39 -0.41
C ALA A 60 -8.51 -3.84 -1.87
N PRO A 61 -8.64 -5.15 -2.17
CA PRO A 61 -8.43 -5.67 -3.52
C PRO A 61 -9.47 -5.16 -4.52
N GLU A 62 -10.66 -4.83 -4.04
CA GLU A 62 -11.72 -4.25 -4.85
C GLU A 62 -11.79 -2.74 -4.66
N ALA A 63 -12.23 -2.04 -5.71
CA ALA A 63 -12.47 -0.61 -5.63
C ALA A 63 -13.65 -0.30 -4.69
N PRO A 64 -13.57 0.79 -3.91
CA PRO A 64 -14.71 1.24 -3.13
C PRO A 64 -15.86 1.69 -4.05
N GLY A 65 -17.08 1.70 -3.52
CA GLY A 65 -18.27 2.17 -4.25
C GLY A 65 -18.36 3.69 -4.44
N HIS A 66 -17.25 4.41 -4.23
CA HIS A 66 -17.14 5.86 -4.36
C HIS A 66 -15.86 6.22 -5.13
N ASP A 67 -15.77 7.46 -5.60
CA ASP A 67 -14.57 7.95 -6.26
C ASP A 67 -13.36 7.85 -5.31
N GLU A 68 -12.25 7.33 -5.85
CA GLU A 68 -11.00 7.14 -5.12
C GLU A 68 -9.88 7.91 -5.85
N ALA A 69 -9.82 9.21 -5.56
CA ALA A 69 -8.78 10.08 -6.13
C ALA A 69 -7.39 9.79 -5.53
N PHE A 70 -7.34 9.34 -4.28
CA PHE A 70 -6.11 9.08 -3.54
C PHE A 70 -6.19 7.77 -2.77
N VAL A 71 -5.05 7.10 -2.65
CA VAL A 71 -4.89 5.91 -1.81
C VAL A 71 -4.43 6.34 -0.42
N SER A 72 -5.08 5.81 0.62
CA SER A 72 -4.61 6.01 1.99
C SER A 72 -3.27 5.30 2.20
N CYS A 73 -2.28 6.02 2.73
CA CYS A 73 -1.03 5.43 3.23
C CYS A 73 -1.13 4.98 4.69
N GLY A 74 -2.32 4.98 5.28
CA GLY A 74 -2.58 4.44 6.61
C GLY A 74 -2.19 5.33 7.79
N LEU A 75 -1.96 4.68 8.93
CA LEU A 75 -1.69 5.33 10.22
C LEU A 75 -0.21 5.23 10.59
N PRO A 76 0.32 6.16 11.41
CA PRO A 76 1.69 6.07 11.90
C PRO A 76 1.97 4.80 12.70
N TYR A 77 3.16 4.24 12.51
CA TYR A 77 3.69 3.18 13.35
C TYR A 77 3.84 3.62 14.82
N PRO A 78 3.83 2.67 15.78
CA PRO A 78 4.08 2.99 17.18
C PRO A 78 5.36 3.80 17.36
N GLY A 79 5.25 4.94 18.05
CA GLY A 79 6.36 5.88 18.27
C GLY A 79 6.47 7.01 17.25
N PHE A 80 5.71 6.97 16.15
CA PHE A 80 5.59 8.08 15.20
C PHE A 80 4.32 8.90 15.45
N ALA A 81 4.40 10.19 15.16
CA ALA A 81 3.26 11.10 15.15
C ALA A 81 3.23 11.85 13.82
N MET A 82 2.04 12.11 13.29
CA MET A 82 1.83 12.83 12.05
C MET A 82 0.81 13.95 12.28
N ARG A 83 1.06 15.12 11.69
CA ARG A 83 0.13 16.24 11.69
C ARG A 83 0.10 16.86 10.29
N VAL A 84 -1.05 17.41 9.92
CA VAL A 84 -1.19 18.29 8.76
C VAL A 84 -1.24 19.72 9.30
N VAL A 85 -0.41 20.59 8.74
CA VAL A 85 -0.29 22.00 9.11
C VAL A 85 -0.56 22.89 7.90
N ASP A 86 -0.87 24.16 8.14
CA ASP A 86 -0.87 25.19 7.11
C ASP A 86 0.54 25.81 6.98
N ASP A 87 0.66 26.89 6.19
CA ASP A 87 1.96 27.55 5.94
C ASP A 87 2.47 28.40 7.13
N GLN A 88 1.72 28.49 8.25
CA GLN A 88 2.03 29.36 9.40
C GLN A 88 2.49 28.60 10.66
N ASP A 89 2.60 27.28 10.59
CA ASP A 89 3.05 26.36 11.66
C ASP A 89 4.19 25.46 11.13
#